data_AF-A0ABD6BY73-F1
#
_entry.id   AF-A0ABD6BY73-F1
#
_cell.length_a   1.000
_cell.length_b   1.000
_cell.length_c   1.000
_cell.angle_alpha   90.00
_cell.angle_beta   90.00
_cell.angle_gamma   90.00
#
_symmetry.space_group_name_H-M   'P 1'
#
loop_
_entity.id
_entity.type
_entity.pdbx_description
1 polymer ?
#
loop_
_entity_poly.entity_id
_entity_poly.type
_entity_poly.pdbx_seq_one_letter_code
_entity_poly.pdbx_strand_id
1 'polypeptide(L)'
;MKRTRVTVTCADCSMESTHEKLSDARVVLDDHESTTDHDVTWEIEALAAGVTRAGADAGVCGRPECANADSPLVDPPRPDTSKGRDER
;
A
#
# COMPACT_ATOMS: atom_id res chain seq x y z
N MET A 1 -13.48 -2.56 -16.08
CA MET A 1 -12.26 -2.62 -15.24
C MET A 1 -12.37 -1.54 -14.18
N LYS A 2 -12.20 -1.88 -12.88
CA LYS A 2 -12.12 -0.85 -11.83
C LYS A 2 -10.77 -0.15 -11.99
N ARG A 3 -10.80 1.17 -12.18
CA ARG A 3 -9.59 2.01 -12.18
C ARG A 3 -9.30 2.44 -10.75
N THR A 4 -8.03 2.65 -10.44
CA THR A 4 -7.65 3.24 -9.15
C THR A 4 -8.28 4.63 -9.07
N ARG A 5 -8.82 4.99 -7.91
CA ARG A 5 -9.35 6.31 -7.63
C ARG A 5 -8.96 6.68 -6.21
N VAL A 6 -8.37 7.87 -6.08
CA VAL A 6 -7.88 8.41 -4.83
C VAL A 6 -8.27 9.87 -4.76
N THR A 7 -8.86 10.29 -3.65
CA THR A 7 -9.21 11.68 -3.40
C THR A 7 -8.32 12.22 -2.29
N VAL A 8 -7.68 13.35 -2.53
CA VAL A 8 -6.83 14.07 -1.59
C VAL A 8 -7.57 15.33 -1.17
N THR A 9 -7.73 15.53 0.13
CA THR A 9 -8.49 16.63 0.71
C THR A 9 -7.70 17.25 1.86
N CYS A 10 -7.55 18.56 1.83
CA CYS A 10 -6.96 19.31 2.93
C CYS A 10 -8.02 19.57 4.02
N ALA A 11 -7.67 19.36 5.29
CA ALA A 11 -8.57 19.66 6.40
C ALA A 11 -8.64 21.17 6.70
N ASP A 12 -7.57 21.90 6.41
CA ASP A 12 -7.41 23.32 6.75
C ASP A 12 -7.84 24.28 5.64
N CYS A 13 -8.00 23.79 4.40
CA CYS A 13 -8.43 24.62 3.28
C CYS A 13 -9.31 23.87 2.27
N SER A 14 -9.91 24.59 1.32
CA SER A 14 -10.82 24.04 0.30
C SER A 14 -10.13 23.26 -0.83
N MET A 15 -8.90 22.78 -0.60
CA MET A 15 -8.19 21.97 -1.58
C MET A 15 -8.77 20.55 -1.60
N GLU A 16 -9.25 20.15 -2.77
CA GLU A 16 -9.72 18.79 -3.06
C GLU A 16 -9.25 18.40 -4.47
N SER A 17 -8.70 17.19 -4.61
CA SER A 17 -8.28 16.68 -5.92
C SER A 17 -8.44 15.16 -6.01
N THR A 18 -8.94 14.69 -7.16
CA THR A 18 -9.11 13.25 -7.43
C THR A 18 -8.13 12.78 -8.49
N HIS A 19 -7.50 11.63 -8.25
CA HIS A 19 -6.44 11.06 -9.08
C HIS A 19 -6.71 9.61 -9.45
N GLU A 20 -6.31 9.21 -10.67
CA GLU A 20 -6.39 7.82 -11.14
C GLU A 20 -5.11 7.01 -10.82
N LYS A 21 -4.07 7.66 -10.28
CA LYS A 21 -2.80 7.04 -9.89
C LYS A 21 -2.39 7.43 -8.47
N LEU A 22 -1.92 6.46 -7.70
CA LEU A 22 -1.41 6.67 -6.34
C LEU A 22 -0.16 7.57 -6.32
N SER A 23 0.70 7.47 -7.34
CA SER A 23 1.90 8.31 -7.45
C SER A 23 1.55 9.79 -7.56
N ASP A 24 0.55 10.12 -8.38
CA ASP A 24 0.14 11.50 -8.64
C ASP A 24 -0.53 12.09 -7.38
N ALA A 25 -1.40 11.30 -6.73
CA ALA A 25 -1.98 11.67 -5.43
C ALA A 25 -0.90 11.94 -4.36
N ARG A 26 0.14 11.10 -4.30
CA ARG A 26 1.24 11.26 -3.32
C ARG A 26 2.04 12.54 -3.55
N VAL A 27 2.30 12.91 -4.80
CA VAL A 27 3.00 14.16 -5.14
C VAL A 27 2.19 15.37 -4.70
N VAL A 28 0.88 15.38 -4.97
CA VAL A 28 0.00 16.48 -4.57
C VAL A 28 -0.10 16.61 -3.05
N LEU A 29 -0.20 15.49 -2.34
CA LEU A 29 -0.20 15.47 -0.88
C LEU A 29 1.13 16.05 -0.33
N ASP A 30 2.28 15.58 -0.85
CA ASP A 30 3.61 16.05 -0.41
C ASP A 30 3.81 17.55 -0.64
N ASP A 31 3.42 18.01 -1.84
CA ASP A 31 3.55 19.40 -2.26
C ASP A 31 2.70 20.32 -1.39
N HIS A 32 1.46 19.90 -1.09
CA HIS A 32 0.55 20.68 -0.27
C HIS A 32 1.02 20.73 1.19
N GLU A 33 1.34 19.58 1.80
CA GLU A 33 1.86 19.52 3.17
C GLU A 33 3.13 20.38 3.30
N SER A 34 4.08 20.24 2.38
CA SER A 34 5.36 20.97 2.44
C SER A 34 5.21 22.47 2.19
N THR A 35 4.24 22.89 1.37
CA THR A 35 4.03 24.30 1.02
C THR A 35 3.22 25.04 2.07
N THR A 36 2.27 24.35 2.71
CA THR A 36 1.25 24.98 3.54
C THR A 36 1.31 24.61 5.02
N ASP A 37 2.06 23.56 5.38
CA ASP A 37 2.06 22.97 6.73
C ASP A 37 0.65 22.54 7.20
N HIS A 38 -0.27 22.36 6.25
CA HIS A 38 -1.63 21.91 6.53
C HIS A 38 -1.72 20.39 6.66
N ASP A 39 -2.71 19.93 7.41
CA ASP A 39 -3.04 18.52 7.51
C ASP A 39 -3.82 18.07 6.26
N VAL A 40 -3.21 17.18 5.49
CA VAL A 40 -3.79 16.65 4.25
C VAL A 40 -4.14 15.19 4.44
N THR A 41 -5.41 14.88 4.17
CA THR A 41 -5.93 13.52 4.22
C THR A 41 -6.16 12.98 2.82
N TRP A 42 -6.21 11.67 2.69
CA TRP A 42 -6.46 11.00 1.43
C TRP A 42 -7.29 9.74 1.62
N GLU A 43 -8.22 9.50 0.69
CA GLU A 43 -9.08 8.33 0.66
C GLU A 43 -8.85 7.55 -0.64
N ILE A 44 -8.63 6.24 -0.53
CA ILE A 44 -8.52 5.34 -1.68
C ILE A 44 -9.87 4.65 -1.89
N GLU A 45 -10.71 5.24 -2.74
CA GLU A 45 -12.05 4.70 -3.05
C GLU A 45 -11.99 3.39 -3.84
N ALA A 46 -10.99 3.26 -4.72
CA ALA A 46 -10.83 2.08 -5.55
C ALA A 46 -9.36 1.82 -5.87
N LEU A 47 -9.02 0.53 -5.97
CA LEU A 47 -7.75 0.05 -6.52
C LEU A 47 -7.99 -0.72 -7.81
N ALA A 48 -7.03 -0.64 -8.72
CA ALA A 48 -7.01 -1.51 -9.89
C ALA A 48 -7.01 -2.98 -9.47
N ALA A 49 -7.77 -3.82 -10.19
CA ALA A 49 -7.96 -5.23 -9.83
C ALA A 49 -6.64 -6.02 -9.71
N GLY A 50 -5.63 -5.69 -10.53
CA GLY A 50 -4.30 -6.29 -10.44
C GLY A 50 -3.57 -5.98 -9.14
N VAL A 51 -3.73 -4.76 -8.60
CA VAL A 51 -3.14 -4.34 -7.31
C VAL A 51 -3.82 -5.06 -6.15
N THR A 52 -5.15 -5.12 -6.15
CA THR A 52 -5.91 -5.88 -5.15
C THR A 52 -5.49 -7.35 -5.14
N ARG A 53 -5.36 -7.96 -6.33
CA ARG A 53 -4.91 -9.34 -6.48
C ARG A 53 -3.49 -9.53 -5.96
N ALA A 54 -2.54 -8.71 -6.41
CA ALA A 54 -1.15 -8.79 -5.97
C ALA A 54 -0.99 -8.61 -4.45
N GLY A 55 -1.78 -7.72 -3.84
CA GLY A 55 -1.78 -7.52 -2.38
C GLY A 55 -2.35 -8.72 -1.61
N ALA A 56 -3.39 -9.36 -2.14
CA ALA A 56 -3.89 -10.62 -1.60
C ALA A 56 -2.82 -11.72 -1.75
N ASP A 57 -2.30 -11.90 -2.96
CA ASP A 57 -1.24 -12.86 -3.26
C ASP A 57 -0.04 -12.74 -2.31
N ALA A 58 0.38 -11.51 -1.99
CA ALA A 58 1.50 -11.24 -1.10
C ALA A 58 1.16 -11.28 0.41
N GLY A 59 -0.11 -11.38 0.80
CA GLY A 59 -0.52 -11.33 2.22
C GLY A 59 -0.33 -9.97 2.90
N VAL A 60 -0.09 -8.91 2.14
CA VAL A 60 0.25 -7.55 2.63
C VAL A 60 -0.90 -6.91 3.41
N CYS A 61 -2.13 -7.42 3.25
CA CYS A 61 -3.27 -7.04 4.07
C CYS A 61 -3.16 -7.49 5.55
N GLY A 62 -2.06 -8.12 5.96
CA GLY A 62 -1.76 -8.43 7.36
C GLY A 62 -2.48 -9.65 7.92
N ARG A 63 -3.15 -10.42 7.05
CA ARG A 63 -3.86 -11.65 7.41
C ARG A 63 -3.15 -12.85 6.77
N PRO A 64 -2.56 -13.76 7.56
CA PRO A 64 -1.78 -14.89 7.01
C PRO A 64 -2.66 -15.87 6.21
N GLU A 65 -3.96 -15.91 6.48
CA GLU A 65 -4.95 -16.68 5.71
C GLU A 65 -5.20 -16.12 4.29
N CYS A 66 -4.74 -14.90 4.01
CA CYS A 66 -4.98 -14.22 2.74
C CYS A 66 -3.82 -14.35 1.75
N ALA A 67 -2.63 -14.78 2.20
CA ALA A 67 -1.49 -15.00 1.32
C ALA A 67 -1.73 -16.23 0.43
N ASN A 68 -1.45 -16.09 -0.86
CA ASN A 68 -1.47 -17.23 -1.76
C ASN A 68 -0.09 -17.88 -1.74
N ALA A 69 0.03 -19.07 -1.14
CA ALA A 69 1.31 -19.75 -0.94
C ALA A 69 2.06 -20.08 -2.25
N ASP A 70 1.34 -20.21 -3.36
CA ASP A 70 1.91 -20.44 -4.70
C ASP A 70 2.36 -19.13 -5.39
N SER A 71 2.15 -17.97 -4.77
CA SER A 71 2.53 -16.69 -5.36
C SER A 71 4.03 -16.43 -5.22
N PRO A 72 4.71 -15.97 -6.29
CA PRO A 72 6.11 -15.55 -6.21
C PRO A 72 6.32 -14.28 -5.36
N LEU A 73 5.23 -13.65 -4.88
CA LEU A 73 5.28 -12.45 -4.04
C LEU A 73 5.35 -12.76 -2.53
N VAL A 74 5.14 -14.01 -2.13
CA VAL A 74 5.27 -14.45 -0.73
C VAL A 74 6.73 -14.82 -0.46
N ASP A 75 7.31 -14.30 0.63
CA ASP A 75 8.65 -14.73 1.07
C ASP A 75 8.57 -16.21 1.46
N PRO A 76 9.30 -17.11 0.77
CA PRO A 76 9.31 -18.51 1.15
C PRO A 76 9.90 -18.64 2.55
N PRO A 77 9.38 -19.54 3.42
CA PRO A 77 9.90 -19.70 4.77
C PRO A 77 11.40 -19.99 4.69
N ARG A 78 12.21 -19.08 5.25
CA ARG A 78 13.66 -19.29 5.32
C ARG A 78 13.91 -20.57 6.13
N PRO A 79 14.85 -21.44 5.71
CA PRO A 79 15.20 -22.60 6.50
C PRO A 79 15.65 -22.15 7.90
N ASP A 80 15.06 -22.72 8.95
CA ASP A 80 15.42 -22.47 10.34
C ASP A 80 16.89 -22.81 10.59
N THR A 81 17.77 -21.82 10.52
CA THR A 81 19.20 -21.97 10.84
C THR A 81 19.47 -22.03 12.35
N SER A 82 18.42 -21.99 13.18
CA SER A 82 18.52 -22.04 14.63
C SER A 82 18.81 -23.43 15.21
N LYS A 83 18.91 -24.48 14.39
CA LYS A 83 19.27 -25.83 14.86
C LYS A 83 20.67 -26.21 14.37
N GLY A 84 21.69 -25.75 15.09
CA GLY A 84 23.08 -26.09 14.78
C GLY A 84 24.13 -25.27 15.52
N ARG A 85 24.01 -25.12 16.84
CA ARG A 85 25.15 -24.72 17.70
C ARG A 85 25.13 -25.50 19.01
N ASP A 86 24.94 -26.80 18.90
CA ASP A 86 25.21 -27.76 19.97
C ASP A 86 25.70 -29.01 19.25
N GLU A 87 26.98 -29.05 18.88
CA GLU A 87 27.78 -30.27 18.74
C GLU A 87 29.23 -29.91 18.36
N ARG A 88 30.02 -29.78 19.44
CA ARG A 88 31.47 -30.00 19.57
C ARG A 88 32.47 -28.84 19.45
#